data_AF-A0A182TC05-F1
#
_entry.id   AF-A0A182TC05-F1
#
_cell.length_a   1.000
_cell.length_b   1.000
_cell.length_c   1.000
_cell.angle_alpha   90.00
_cell.angle_beta   90.00
_cell.angle_gamma   90.00
#
_symmetry.space_group_name_H-M   'P 1'
#
loop_
_entity.id
_entity.type
_entity.pdbx_description
1 polymer ?
#
loop_
_entity_poly.entity_id
_entity_poly.type
_entity_poly.pdbx_seq_one_letter_code
_entity_poly.pdbx_strand_id
1 'polypeptide(L)'
;YKSFFSSCQYKKKSVDTRAVSLPILNRFLIPPPITLFQPKQLCQPKAINELKVGRVVVVTDRHHYNMLGILVSVSLQSHKDMTLAVLVLDHGRQKADSPPPVETLDRGMLWHQMLSLALPYQTFLPEGVGGHCLLTLGPTNLVKVTKHTIKCDANNIIRSWENRLIPRFRDAPPSQATVEAVASLAELNAKVIESGCGITGELECVRFAIDHTNFELNMSLKCAQEQLNRWVPYTDIADFEHEFAIVFDRKQLERKLDELKYQVSYESLSLYRDYRQKLQVLQELKYIDKMHEVAMKGRVACEMGQNELMITELVMRNILTDLQPAEIAALLSSLVFQAKTDVTPKLTETLQKAEEQFREVENDIRMVERQFGVTDVCKKEELNFGLTEVVYEWARNKPFADIMVLTDVKEGIIVRCIQQLNETLCNVKDAARIIGDPVLHSKMEEASNAIKRDIVFAASLYTSSTPIVIGDV
;
A
#
# COMPACT_ATOMS: atom_id res chain seq x y z
N TYR A 1 18.93 -8.58 39.18
CA TYR A 1 18.36 -8.29 40.51
C TYR A 1 17.01 -7.61 40.33
N LYS A 2 15.93 -8.30 40.75
CA LYS A 2 14.62 -7.80 41.20
C LYS A 2 13.93 -6.67 40.41
N SER A 3 12.95 -7.06 39.59
CA SER A 3 11.52 -6.78 39.85
C SER A 3 10.65 -7.16 38.63
N PHE A 4 10.88 -8.36 38.13
CA PHE A 4 9.93 -9.15 37.34
C PHE A 4 9.30 -10.09 38.37
N PHE A 5 8.16 -9.73 38.99
CA PHE A 5 7.24 -10.60 39.75
C PHE A 5 6.33 -9.71 40.63
N SER A 6 5.19 -9.30 40.10
CA SER A 6 3.98 -9.11 40.90
C SER A 6 2.75 -9.09 39.99
N SER A 7 1.72 -9.83 40.40
CA SER A 7 0.39 -9.93 39.80
C SER A 7 0.19 -10.95 38.67
N CYS A 8 0.70 -12.17 38.89
CA CYS A 8 -0.07 -13.38 38.61
C CYS A 8 -0.56 -13.99 39.93
N GLN A 9 -1.82 -14.43 39.96
CA GLN A 9 -2.55 -15.16 41.00
C GLN A 9 -3.49 -14.34 41.90
N TYR A 10 -4.74 -14.19 41.46
CA TYR A 10 -5.87 -14.56 42.31
C TYR A 10 -6.88 -15.42 41.53
N LYS A 11 -6.81 -16.72 41.83
CA LYS A 11 -7.88 -17.72 41.94
C LYS A 11 -9.01 -17.70 40.88
N LYS A 12 -8.91 -18.71 40.01
CA LYS A 12 -10.01 -19.56 39.55
C LYS A 12 -11.15 -19.62 40.58
N LYS A 13 -12.31 -19.07 40.23
CA LYS A 13 -13.60 -19.58 40.68
C LYS A 13 -14.37 -19.99 39.42
N SER A 14 -14.71 -21.26 39.42
CA SER A 14 -15.70 -21.87 38.55
C SER A 14 -16.96 -21.03 38.53
N VAL A 15 -17.42 -20.66 37.34
CA VAL A 15 -18.82 -20.34 37.12
C VAL A 15 -19.31 -21.34 36.10
N ASP A 16 -20.08 -22.28 36.61
CA ASP A 16 -20.95 -23.18 35.86
C ASP A 16 -21.80 -22.39 34.86
N THR A 17 -21.45 -22.43 33.58
CA THR A 17 -22.49 -22.34 32.55
C THR A 17 -23.15 -23.71 32.48
N ARG A 18 -24.19 -23.84 33.31
CA ARG A 18 -25.15 -24.95 33.25
C ARG A 18 -25.52 -25.18 31.79
N ALA A 19 -25.18 -26.36 31.31
CA ALA A 19 -25.85 -27.00 30.20
C ALA A 19 -27.34 -27.04 30.54
N VAL A 20 -28.13 -26.15 29.93
CA VAL A 20 -29.57 -26.34 29.85
C VAL A 20 -29.77 -27.42 28.80
N SER A 21 -29.89 -28.64 29.31
CA SER A 21 -30.41 -29.77 28.55
C SER A 21 -31.91 -29.52 28.39
N LEU A 22 -32.36 -29.22 27.18
CA LEU A 22 -33.74 -29.49 26.77
C LEU A 22 -33.71 -30.52 25.64
N PRO A 23 -34.37 -31.67 25.80
CA PRO A 23 -34.28 -32.78 24.85
C PRO A 23 -35.33 -32.65 23.73
N ILE A 24 -34.86 -32.91 22.52
CA ILE A 24 -35.52 -33.68 21.45
C ILE A 24 -36.83 -33.10 20.91
N LEU A 25 -36.80 -32.54 19.69
CA LEU A 25 -37.36 -33.23 18.51
C LEU A 25 -36.99 -32.53 17.18
N ASN A 26 -36.13 -33.20 16.41
CA ASN A 26 -36.12 -33.33 14.95
C ASN A 26 -36.68 -32.20 14.07
N ARG A 27 -35.77 -31.40 13.50
CA ARG A 27 -35.40 -31.51 12.07
C ARG A 27 -34.04 -30.84 11.84
N PHE A 28 -32.99 -31.66 11.92
CA PHE A 28 -31.71 -31.33 11.28
C PHE A 28 -31.94 -31.26 9.77
N LEU A 29 -32.17 -30.07 9.25
CA LEU A 29 -31.69 -29.71 7.93
C LEU A 29 -30.39 -28.95 8.19
N ILE A 30 -29.25 -29.57 7.90
CA ILE A 30 -28.00 -28.81 7.80
C ILE A 30 -28.25 -27.73 6.74
N PRO A 31 -28.19 -26.44 7.09
CA PRO A 31 -28.41 -25.39 6.11
C PRO A 31 -27.45 -25.56 4.93
N PRO A 32 -27.90 -25.45 3.67
CA PRO A 32 -26.99 -25.52 2.53
C PRO A 32 -25.93 -24.41 2.67
N PRO A 33 -24.68 -24.67 2.24
CA PRO A 33 -23.60 -23.71 2.40
C PRO A 33 -23.91 -22.39 1.70
N ILE A 34 -23.63 -21.26 2.37
CA ILE A 34 -23.73 -19.94 1.75
C ILE A 34 -22.65 -19.86 0.67
N THR A 35 -23.08 -19.89 -0.59
CA THR A 35 -22.22 -19.63 -1.73
C THR A 35 -22.09 -18.13 -1.95
N LEU A 36 -20.88 -17.62 -1.73
CA LEU A 36 -20.50 -16.24 -2.06
C LEU A 36 -19.69 -16.23 -3.34
N PHE A 37 -20.04 -15.36 -4.28
CA PHE A 37 -19.21 -15.09 -5.45
C PHE A 37 -18.52 -13.73 -5.28
N GLN A 38 -17.42 -13.51 -5.99
CA GLN A 38 -16.75 -12.20 -5.97
C GLN A 38 -17.48 -11.24 -6.91
N PRO A 39 -17.82 -10.01 -6.50
CA PRO A 39 -18.45 -9.03 -7.39
C PRO A 39 -17.69 -8.82 -8.71
N LYS A 40 -16.35 -8.93 -8.69
CA LYS A 40 -15.50 -8.85 -9.89
C LYS A 40 -15.72 -10.01 -10.88
N GLN A 41 -16.14 -11.19 -10.41
CA GLN A 41 -16.46 -12.33 -11.27
C GLN A 41 -17.70 -12.07 -12.14
N LEU A 42 -18.63 -11.22 -11.70
CA LEU A 42 -19.82 -10.85 -12.49
C LEU A 42 -19.46 -10.05 -13.75
N CYS A 43 -18.31 -9.38 -13.76
CA CYS A 43 -17.85 -8.57 -14.89
C CYS A 43 -17.14 -9.40 -15.97
N GLN A 44 -17.10 -10.73 -15.82
CA GLN A 44 -16.51 -11.64 -16.81
C GLN A 44 -17.50 -11.98 -17.92
N PRO A 45 -17.04 -12.22 -19.16
CA PRO A 45 -17.92 -12.52 -20.29
C PRO A 45 -18.87 -13.69 -20.05
N LYS A 46 -18.37 -14.76 -19.39
CA LYS A 46 -19.18 -15.94 -19.05
C LYS A 46 -20.28 -15.63 -18.04
N ALA A 47 -20.01 -14.76 -17.07
CA ALA A 47 -20.99 -14.37 -16.05
C ALA A 47 -22.03 -13.40 -16.62
N ILE A 48 -21.61 -12.46 -17.48
CA ILE A 48 -22.51 -11.53 -18.18
C ILE A 48 -23.54 -12.28 -19.02
N ASN A 49 -23.16 -13.39 -19.67
CA ASN A 49 -24.08 -14.23 -20.44
C ASN A 49 -25.21 -14.82 -19.59
N GLU A 50 -25.03 -14.97 -18.28
CA GLU A 50 -26.07 -15.47 -17.37
C GLU A 50 -27.02 -14.36 -16.90
N LEU A 51 -26.57 -13.10 -16.93
CA LEU A 51 -27.31 -11.91 -16.52
C LEU A 51 -28.20 -11.40 -17.67
N LYS A 52 -29.24 -12.16 -17.99
CA LYS A 52 -30.23 -11.80 -19.00
C LYS A 52 -31.44 -11.10 -18.39
N VAL A 53 -32.07 -10.23 -19.17
CA VAL A 53 -33.35 -9.61 -18.82
C VAL A 53 -34.40 -10.67 -18.47
N GLY A 54 -35.17 -10.44 -17.42
CA GLY A 54 -36.14 -11.38 -16.86
C GLY A 54 -35.55 -12.35 -15.83
N ARG A 55 -34.23 -12.39 -15.63
CA ARG A 55 -33.62 -13.26 -14.62
C ARG A 55 -34.01 -12.84 -13.21
N VAL A 56 -34.36 -13.80 -12.36
CA VAL A 56 -34.62 -13.55 -10.94
C VAL A 56 -33.30 -13.52 -10.19
N VAL A 57 -33.09 -12.46 -9.43
CA VAL A 57 -31.88 -12.18 -8.65
C VAL A 57 -32.21 -11.91 -7.19
N VAL A 58 -31.25 -12.16 -6.32
CA VAL A 58 -31.33 -11.78 -4.90
C VAL A 58 -30.46 -10.56 -4.70
N VAL A 59 -31.07 -9.48 -4.24
CA VAL A 59 -30.41 -8.19 -4.05
C VAL A 59 -30.57 -7.68 -2.62
N THR A 60 -29.60 -6.89 -2.20
CA THR A 60 -29.61 -6.22 -0.91
C THR A 60 -29.34 -4.73 -1.15
N ASP A 61 -30.19 -3.88 -0.58
CA ASP A 61 -30.12 -2.43 -0.70
C ASP A 61 -30.49 -1.74 0.63
N ARG A 62 -30.28 -0.41 0.72
CA ARG A 62 -30.32 0.40 1.95
C ARG A 62 -31.58 0.27 2.82
N HIS A 63 -32.67 -0.25 2.28
CA HIS A 63 -33.94 -0.37 3.01
C HIS A 63 -34.23 -1.82 3.40
N HIS A 64 -33.80 -2.80 2.61
CA HIS A 64 -34.10 -4.22 2.82
C HIS A 64 -33.00 -5.15 2.29
N TYR A 65 -32.85 -6.32 2.91
CA TYR A 65 -31.90 -7.36 2.52
C TYR A 65 -32.60 -8.60 1.99
N ASN A 66 -31.88 -9.39 1.18
CA ASN A 66 -32.39 -10.63 0.58
C ASN A 66 -33.72 -10.46 -0.20
N MET A 67 -33.85 -9.35 -0.92
CA MET A 67 -35.00 -9.10 -1.78
C MET A 67 -34.91 -9.93 -3.05
N LEU A 68 -36.01 -10.54 -3.45
CA LEU A 68 -36.16 -11.08 -4.80
C LEU A 68 -36.46 -9.96 -5.78
N GLY A 69 -35.77 -9.96 -6.90
CA GLY A 69 -35.95 -8.98 -7.96
C GLY A 69 -35.86 -9.56 -9.35
N ILE A 70 -36.51 -8.92 -10.31
CA ILE A 70 -36.42 -9.22 -11.73
C ILE A 70 -35.39 -8.28 -12.35
N LEU A 71 -34.38 -8.85 -13.00
CA LEU A 71 -33.40 -8.09 -13.75
C LEU A 71 -34.04 -7.49 -15.01
N VAL A 72 -34.10 -6.17 -15.09
CA VAL A 72 -34.78 -5.44 -16.18
C VAL A 72 -33.79 -4.90 -17.19
N SER A 73 -32.63 -4.43 -16.75
CA SER A 73 -31.54 -4.03 -17.65
C SER A 73 -30.17 -4.25 -17.03
N VAL A 74 -29.18 -4.51 -17.88
CA VAL A 74 -27.77 -4.57 -17.55
C VAL A 74 -27.05 -3.59 -18.44
N SER A 75 -26.34 -2.63 -17.86
CA SER A 75 -25.51 -1.67 -18.57
C SER A 75 -24.06 -1.81 -18.10
N LEU A 76 -23.15 -1.99 -19.05
CA LEU A 76 -21.73 -2.16 -18.80
C LEU A 76 -20.97 -1.07 -19.56
N GLN A 77 -20.51 -0.05 -18.85
CA GLN A 77 -19.68 1.01 -19.44
C GLN A 77 -18.17 0.68 -19.32
N SER A 78 -17.78 -0.04 -18.27
CA SER A 78 -16.42 -0.52 -17.99
C SER A 78 -16.45 -1.74 -17.06
N HIS A 79 -15.34 -2.48 -16.92
CA HIS A 79 -15.21 -3.58 -15.94
C HIS A 79 -15.42 -3.14 -14.47
N LYS A 80 -15.37 -1.83 -14.18
CA LYS A 80 -15.64 -1.28 -12.84
C LYS A 80 -17.05 -0.67 -12.69
N ASP A 81 -17.69 -0.35 -13.81
CA ASP A 81 -18.93 0.44 -13.86
C ASP A 81 -20.05 -0.39 -14.52
N MET A 82 -20.42 -1.45 -13.82
CA MET A 82 -21.58 -2.27 -14.15
C MET A 82 -22.79 -1.76 -13.35
N THR A 83 -23.88 -1.48 -14.04
CA THR A 83 -25.14 -1.02 -13.44
C THR A 83 -26.28 -1.96 -13.81
N LEU A 84 -27.08 -2.31 -12.81
CA LEU A 84 -28.21 -3.23 -12.92
C LEU A 84 -29.49 -2.47 -12.56
N ALA A 85 -30.50 -2.52 -13.44
CA ALA A 85 -31.85 -2.11 -13.05
C ALA A 85 -32.64 -3.35 -12.64
N VAL A 86 -33.10 -3.38 -11.40
CA VAL A 86 -33.80 -4.53 -10.83
C VAL A 86 -35.16 -4.08 -10.30
N LEU A 87 -36.23 -4.70 -10.79
CA LEU A 87 -37.58 -4.51 -10.26
C LEU A 87 -37.73 -5.39 -9.02
N VAL A 88 -37.94 -4.78 -7.86
CA VAL A 88 -38.15 -5.48 -6.59
C VAL A 88 -39.55 -5.19 -6.05
N LEU A 89 -40.01 -6.08 -5.18
CA LEU A 89 -41.19 -5.82 -4.35
C LEU A 89 -40.84 -4.77 -3.30
N ASP A 90 -41.81 -3.92 -2.98
CA ASP A 90 -41.70 -2.89 -1.96
C ASP A 90 -42.98 -2.87 -1.13
N HIS A 91 -42.97 -2.19 0.01
CA HIS A 91 -44.19 -1.94 0.76
C HIS A 91 -45.20 -1.18 -0.12
N GLY A 92 -46.47 -1.58 -0.06
CA GLY A 92 -47.56 -0.83 -0.65
C GLY A 92 -47.64 0.56 -0.02
N ARG A 93 -48.04 1.57 -0.79
CA ARG A 93 -48.23 2.94 -0.27
C ARG A 93 -49.25 2.91 0.88
N GLN A 94 -48.78 2.96 2.13
CA GLN A 94 -49.64 3.23 3.29
C GLN A 94 -50.17 4.67 3.18
N LYS A 95 -51.42 4.90 3.59
CA LYS A 95 -51.92 6.27 3.82
C LYS A 95 -50.99 6.94 4.84
N ALA A 96 -50.69 8.22 4.61
CA ALA A 96 -49.71 9.03 5.33
C ALA A 96 -50.05 9.35 6.81
N ASP A 97 -50.53 8.37 7.58
CA ASP A 97 -50.92 8.51 8.99
C ASP A 97 -49.98 7.82 9.99
N SER A 98 -48.97 7.07 9.54
CA SER A 98 -47.91 6.55 10.41
C SER A 98 -46.74 7.54 10.49
N PRO A 99 -46.26 7.91 11.70
CA PRO A 99 -45.10 8.76 11.85
C PRO A 99 -43.89 8.09 11.16
N PRO A 100 -42.99 8.87 10.53
CA PRO A 100 -41.79 8.30 9.94
C PRO A 100 -41.06 7.46 11.01
N PRO A 101 -40.56 6.26 10.67
CA PRO A 101 -39.80 5.46 11.62
C PRO A 101 -38.66 6.32 12.17
N VAL A 102 -38.48 6.26 13.50
CA VAL A 102 -37.43 6.96 14.25
C VAL A 102 -36.12 6.88 13.46
N GLU A 103 -35.46 8.03 13.23
CA GLU A 103 -34.19 8.14 12.49
C GLU A 103 -33.21 7.05 12.95
N THR A 104 -33.24 5.93 12.25
CA THR A 104 -32.26 4.87 12.40
C THR A 104 -31.00 5.45 11.78
N LEU A 105 -29.91 5.47 12.55
CA LEU A 105 -28.59 5.83 12.02
C LEU A 105 -28.42 5.12 10.67
N ASP A 106 -28.15 5.86 9.58
CA ASP A 106 -27.83 5.23 8.30
C ASP A 106 -26.50 4.49 8.44
N ARG A 107 -26.58 3.17 8.66
CA ARG A 107 -25.43 2.26 8.82
C ARG A 107 -24.78 1.89 7.48
N GLY A 108 -25.29 2.45 6.39
CA GLY A 108 -24.77 2.27 5.03
C GLY A 108 -25.00 0.87 4.47
N MET A 109 -24.37 0.60 3.32
CA MET A 109 -24.57 -0.67 2.60
C MET A 109 -23.94 -1.88 3.29
N LEU A 110 -22.83 -1.69 4.01
CA LEU A 110 -22.13 -2.78 4.68
C LEU A 110 -23.01 -3.47 5.72
N TRP A 111 -23.83 -2.70 6.45
CA TRP A 111 -24.81 -3.22 7.40
C TRP A 111 -25.74 -4.24 6.76
N HIS A 112 -26.43 -3.82 5.70
CA HIS A 112 -27.38 -4.63 4.96
C HIS A 112 -26.72 -5.87 4.34
N GLN A 113 -25.50 -5.72 3.80
CA GLN A 113 -24.72 -6.84 3.30
C GLN A 113 -24.40 -7.84 4.42
N MET A 114 -23.99 -7.39 5.61
CA MET A 114 -23.72 -8.27 6.73
C MET A 114 -24.98 -8.98 7.23
N LEU A 115 -26.14 -8.29 7.27
CA LEU A 115 -27.42 -8.92 7.60
C LEU A 115 -27.84 -9.97 6.57
N SER A 116 -27.69 -9.67 5.27
CA SER A 116 -27.95 -10.61 4.18
C SER A 116 -27.15 -11.91 4.33
N LEU A 117 -25.91 -11.81 4.84
CA LEU A 117 -25.04 -12.96 5.11
C LEU A 117 -25.37 -13.67 6.42
N ALA A 118 -25.75 -12.93 7.45
CA ALA A 118 -26.09 -13.48 8.76
C ALA A 118 -27.43 -14.21 8.70
N LEU A 119 -28.43 -13.64 8.03
CA LEU A 119 -29.81 -14.13 7.96
C LEU A 119 -30.15 -14.60 6.54
N PRO A 120 -29.44 -15.58 5.96
CA PRO A 120 -29.58 -15.96 4.54
C PRO A 120 -30.94 -16.57 4.19
N TYR A 121 -31.73 -16.97 5.20
CA TYR A 121 -33.05 -17.58 5.03
C TYR A 121 -34.20 -16.59 5.18
N GLN A 122 -33.93 -15.42 5.76
CA GLN A 122 -34.92 -14.38 5.85
C GLN A 122 -35.03 -13.68 4.51
N THR A 123 -36.26 -13.59 4.02
CA THR A 123 -36.61 -12.90 2.79
C THR A 123 -37.44 -11.67 3.10
N PHE A 124 -37.36 -10.68 2.22
CA PHE A 124 -38.16 -9.47 2.36
C PHE A 124 -39.65 -9.79 2.18
N LEU A 125 -40.46 -9.38 3.18
CA LEU A 125 -41.91 -9.49 3.15
C LEU A 125 -42.52 -8.10 2.93
N PRO A 126 -43.06 -7.80 1.74
CA PRO A 126 -43.72 -6.52 1.50
C PRO A 126 -45.05 -6.45 2.27
N GLU A 127 -45.31 -5.30 2.90
CA GLU A 127 -46.61 -5.01 3.52
C GLU A 127 -47.57 -4.41 2.49
N GLY A 128 -48.81 -4.90 2.43
CA GLY A 128 -49.80 -4.42 1.46
C GLY A 128 -49.67 -5.06 0.07
N VAL A 129 -50.45 -4.56 -0.89
CA VAL A 129 -50.59 -5.21 -2.22
C VAL A 129 -50.02 -4.31 -3.32
N GLY A 130 -49.16 -4.88 -4.16
CA GLY A 130 -48.70 -4.25 -5.41
C GLY A 130 -47.62 -3.16 -5.26
N GLY A 131 -47.02 -3.02 -4.07
CA GLY A 131 -45.85 -2.16 -3.86
C GLY A 131 -44.64 -2.69 -4.63
N HIS A 132 -43.97 -1.81 -5.37
CA HIS A 132 -42.81 -2.15 -6.18
C HIS A 132 -41.93 -0.93 -6.40
N CYS A 133 -40.63 -1.17 -6.56
CA CYS A 133 -39.68 -0.15 -6.95
C CYS A 133 -38.65 -0.68 -7.96
N LEU A 134 -38.11 0.23 -8.77
CA LEU A 134 -37.00 -0.08 -9.68
C LEU A 134 -35.71 0.47 -9.09
N LEU A 135 -34.84 -0.42 -8.65
CA LEU A 135 -33.55 -0.07 -8.05
C LEU A 135 -32.45 -0.08 -9.10
N THR A 136 -31.57 0.92 -9.03
CA THR A 136 -30.32 0.96 -9.81
C THR A 136 -29.18 0.53 -8.91
N LEU A 137 -28.62 -0.65 -9.18
CA LEU A 137 -27.72 -1.37 -8.29
C LEU A 137 -26.36 -1.65 -8.94
N GLY A 138 -25.31 -1.72 -8.12
CA GLY A 138 -23.99 -2.19 -8.54
C GLY A 138 -23.83 -3.71 -8.37
N PRO A 139 -22.72 -4.30 -8.85
CA PRO A 139 -22.44 -5.73 -8.69
C PRO A 139 -22.27 -6.17 -7.22
N THR A 140 -21.96 -5.24 -6.31
CA THR A 140 -21.82 -5.49 -4.86
C THR A 140 -23.16 -5.64 -4.13
N ASN A 141 -24.27 -5.17 -4.72
CA ASN A 141 -25.62 -5.33 -4.18
C ASN A 141 -26.22 -6.70 -4.50
N LEU A 142 -25.64 -7.41 -5.48
CA LEU A 142 -26.12 -8.70 -5.93
C LEU A 142 -25.61 -9.78 -4.98
N VAL A 143 -26.52 -10.47 -4.29
CA VAL A 143 -26.20 -11.55 -3.36
C VAL A 143 -26.13 -12.88 -4.08
N LYS A 144 -27.13 -13.19 -4.93
CA LYS A 144 -27.25 -14.44 -5.71
C LYS A 144 -27.93 -14.22 -7.05
N VAL A 145 -27.54 -15.01 -8.04
CA VAL A 145 -28.21 -15.10 -9.34
C VAL A 145 -28.89 -16.47 -9.41
N THR A 146 -30.20 -16.49 -9.62
CA THR A 146 -30.95 -17.75 -9.75
C THR A 146 -30.98 -18.19 -11.21
N LYS A 147 -31.33 -19.45 -11.47
CA LYS A 147 -31.61 -19.92 -12.83
C LYS A 147 -33.00 -19.53 -13.31
N HIS A 148 -33.90 -19.14 -12.40
CA HIS A 148 -35.29 -18.82 -12.69
C HIS A 148 -35.41 -17.53 -13.54
N THR A 149 -36.34 -17.54 -14.49
CA THR A 149 -36.60 -16.40 -15.38
C THR A 149 -38.09 -16.11 -15.44
N ILE A 150 -38.46 -14.86 -15.24
CA ILE A 150 -39.83 -14.35 -15.42
C ILE A 150 -39.86 -13.57 -16.74
N LYS A 151 -40.80 -13.90 -17.63
CA LYS A 151 -40.99 -13.15 -18.87
C LYS A 151 -41.50 -11.75 -18.52
N CYS A 152 -40.80 -10.71 -18.96
CA CYS A 152 -41.20 -9.33 -18.73
C CYS A 152 -40.81 -8.43 -19.90
N ASP A 153 -41.59 -7.37 -20.14
CA ASP A 153 -41.26 -6.32 -21.09
C ASP A 153 -40.49 -5.22 -20.38
N ALA A 154 -39.16 -5.35 -20.38
CA ALA A 154 -38.27 -4.45 -19.67
C ALA A 154 -38.41 -2.98 -20.10
N ASN A 155 -38.58 -2.72 -21.39
CA ASN A 155 -38.65 -1.36 -21.90
C ASN A 155 -39.92 -0.66 -21.40
N ASN A 156 -41.05 -1.36 -21.40
CA ASN A 156 -42.30 -0.80 -20.88
C ASN A 156 -42.28 -0.64 -19.36
N ILE A 157 -41.64 -1.55 -18.62
CA ILE A 157 -41.46 -1.42 -17.17
C ILE A 157 -40.62 -0.18 -16.82
N ILE A 158 -39.47 0.00 -17.48
CA ILE A 158 -38.59 1.15 -17.26
C ILE A 158 -39.32 2.45 -17.59
N ARG A 159 -39.93 2.56 -18.77
CA ARG A 159 -40.70 3.76 -19.18
C ARG A 159 -41.84 4.07 -18.23
N SER A 160 -42.58 3.04 -17.79
CA SER A 160 -43.66 3.20 -16.83
C SER A 160 -43.15 3.73 -15.49
N TRP A 161 -41.98 3.27 -15.04
CA TRP A 161 -41.34 3.77 -13.82
C TRP A 161 -40.86 5.22 -13.97
N GLU A 162 -40.09 5.52 -15.02
CA GLU A 162 -39.55 6.85 -15.29
C GLU A 162 -40.64 7.91 -15.41
N ASN A 163 -41.75 7.60 -16.10
CA ASN A 163 -42.89 8.50 -16.20
C ASN A 163 -43.46 8.84 -14.82
N ARG A 164 -43.54 7.86 -13.91
CA ARG A 164 -44.08 8.04 -12.55
C ARG A 164 -43.12 8.76 -11.61
N LEU A 165 -41.84 8.95 -11.99
CA LEU A 165 -40.92 9.83 -11.27
C LEU A 165 -41.21 11.33 -11.54
N ILE A 166 -41.87 11.64 -12.65
CA ILE A 166 -42.28 13.01 -12.98
C ILE A 166 -43.46 13.39 -12.06
N PRO A 167 -43.38 14.49 -11.28
CA PRO A 167 -44.39 14.84 -10.28
C PRO A 167 -45.83 14.85 -10.79
N ARG A 168 -46.04 15.29 -12.04
CA ARG A 168 -47.36 15.34 -12.70
C ARG A 168 -47.98 13.95 -12.93
N PHE A 169 -47.17 12.90 -13.08
CA PHE A 169 -47.61 11.55 -13.42
C PHE A 169 -47.36 10.54 -12.28
N ARG A 170 -47.07 11.02 -11.06
CA ARG A 170 -46.74 10.19 -9.89
C ARG A 170 -47.81 9.15 -9.53
N ASP A 171 -49.06 9.47 -9.84
CA ASP A 171 -50.23 8.64 -9.55
C ASP A 171 -50.80 7.94 -10.79
N ALA A 172 -50.08 7.98 -11.92
CA ALA A 172 -50.44 7.21 -13.09
C ALA A 172 -50.41 5.70 -12.77
N PRO A 173 -51.36 4.90 -13.29
CA PRO A 173 -51.38 3.48 -13.04
C PRO A 173 -50.12 2.80 -13.61
N PRO A 174 -49.59 1.75 -12.95
CA PRO A 174 -48.53 0.92 -13.51
C PRO A 174 -48.95 0.34 -14.86
N SER A 175 -47.98 0.16 -15.77
CA SER A 175 -48.25 -0.54 -17.03
C SER A 175 -48.68 -1.98 -16.78
N GLN A 176 -49.46 -2.56 -17.69
CA GLN A 176 -49.88 -3.97 -17.62
C GLN A 176 -48.67 -4.91 -17.45
N ALA A 177 -47.58 -4.65 -18.18
CA ALA A 177 -46.33 -5.41 -18.07
C ALA A 177 -45.70 -5.31 -16.67
N THR A 178 -45.82 -4.17 -16.00
CA THR A 178 -45.36 -4.00 -14.62
C THR A 178 -46.23 -4.80 -13.64
N VAL A 179 -47.55 -4.75 -13.81
CA VAL A 179 -48.49 -5.49 -12.95
C VAL A 179 -48.27 -7.00 -13.06
N GLU A 180 -48.14 -7.53 -14.26
CA GLU A 180 -47.86 -8.96 -14.50
C GLU A 180 -46.52 -9.41 -13.93
N ALA A 181 -45.46 -8.59 -14.09
CA ALA A 181 -44.15 -8.88 -13.54
C ALA A 181 -44.14 -8.86 -12.01
N VAL A 182 -44.81 -7.87 -11.38
CA VAL A 182 -44.94 -7.77 -9.91
C VAL A 182 -45.77 -8.92 -9.36
N ALA A 183 -46.88 -9.30 -10.01
CA ALA A 183 -47.70 -10.44 -9.60
C ALA A 183 -46.91 -11.76 -9.66
N SER A 184 -46.16 -11.98 -10.74
CA SER A 184 -45.31 -13.17 -10.90
C SER A 184 -44.19 -13.23 -9.85
N LEU A 185 -43.58 -12.08 -9.53
CA LEU A 185 -42.54 -11.97 -8.52
C LEU A 185 -43.11 -12.18 -7.10
N ALA A 186 -44.29 -11.65 -6.81
CA ALA A 186 -44.98 -11.83 -5.53
C ALA A 186 -45.40 -13.29 -5.30
N GLU A 187 -45.91 -13.97 -6.32
CA GLU A 187 -46.20 -15.40 -6.26
C GLU A 187 -44.94 -16.21 -5.96
N LEU A 188 -43.83 -15.89 -6.61
CA LEU A 188 -42.55 -16.55 -6.38
C LEU A 188 -42.00 -16.26 -4.98
N ASN A 189 -42.11 -15.02 -4.49
CA ASN A 189 -41.71 -14.66 -3.13
C ASN A 189 -42.53 -15.42 -2.08
N ALA A 190 -43.85 -15.55 -2.29
CA ALA A 190 -44.74 -16.31 -1.40
C ALA A 190 -44.36 -17.79 -1.33
N LYS A 191 -44.05 -18.43 -2.47
CA LYS A 191 -43.59 -19.83 -2.49
C LYS A 191 -42.28 -20.01 -1.70
N VAL A 192 -41.31 -19.10 -1.90
CA VAL A 192 -40.04 -19.07 -1.16
C VAL A 192 -40.23 -18.95 0.35
N ILE A 193 -41.22 -18.18 0.78
CA ILE A 193 -41.56 -18.04 2.20
C ILE A 193 -42.23 -19.32 2.73
N GLU A 194 -43.20 -19.88 2.00
CA GLU A 194 -43.94 -21.08 2.39
C GLU A 194 -43.05 -22.31 2.56
N SER A 195 -42.01 -22.47 1.72
CA SER A 195 -41.07 -23.59 1.84
C SER A 195 -40.18 -23.52 3.09
N GLY A 196 -40.07 -22.36 3.75
CA GLY A 196 -39.28 -22.18 5.00
C GLY A 196 -37.77 -22.44 4.90
N CYS A 197 -37.26 -22.81 3.72
CA CYS A 197 -35.85 -23.14 3.47
C CYS A 197 -35.05 -21.95 2.91
N GLY A 198 -35.67 -20.77 2.87
CA GLY A 198 -35.14 -19.55 2.26
C GLY A 198 -34.84 -19.68 0.76
N ILE A 199 -34.30 -18.61 0.16
CA ILE A 199 -34.12 -18.51 -1.30
C ILE A 199 -33.24 -19.64 -1.85
N THR A 200 -32.23 -20.07 -1.09
CA THR A 200 -31.28 -21.12 -1.51
C THR A 200 -31.81 -22.53 -1.45
N GLY A 201 -32.84 -22.78 -0.64
CA GLY A 201 -33.46 -24.10 -0.54
C GLY A 201 -34.41 -24.37 -1.70
N GLU A 202 -35.04 -23.31 -2.22
CA GLU A 202 -36.09 -23.42 -3.25
C GLU A 202 -35.62 -23.06 -4.66
N LEU A 203 -34.74 -22.06 -4.81
CA LEU A 203 -34.28 -21.61 -6.13
C LEU A 203 -32.86 -22.10 -6.42
N GLU A 204 -32.71 -22.79 -7.55
CA GLU A 204 -31.40 -23.21 -8.02
C GLU A 204 -30.56 -22.00 -8.44
N CYS A 205 -29.42 -21.81 -7.77
CA CYS A 205 -28.51 -20.69 -8.02
C CYS A 205 -27.51 -21.03 -9.15
N VAL A 206 -27.18 -20.03 -9.97
CA VAL A 206 -26.11 -20.11 -10.96
C VAL A 206 -24.77 -20.21 -10.24
N ARG A 207 -23.97 -21.23 -10.58
CA ARG A 207 -22.60 -21.38 -10.08
C ARG A 207 -21.64 -20.79 -11.10
N PHE A 208 -21.02 -19.67 -10.75
CA PHE A 208 -19.98 -19.09 -11.57
C PHE A 208 -18.69 -19.91 -11.42
N ALA A 209 -18.00 -20.16 -12.54
CA ALA A 209 -16.69 -20.79 -12.51
C ALA A 209 -15.72 -19.88 -11.76
N ILE A 210 -14.93 -20.47 -10.86
CA ILE A 210 -13.93 -19.73 -10.08
C ILE A 210 -12.83 -19.28 -11.05
N ASP A 211 -12.53 -17.99 -11.02
CA ASP A 211 -11.44 -17.43 -11.80
C ASP A 211 -10.08 -17.82 -11.19
N HIS A 212 -9.33 -18.71 -11.85
CA HIS A 212 -8.03 -19.17 -11.36
C HIS A 212 -6.93 -18.09 -11.39
N THR A 213 -7.16 -16.92 -11.99
CA THR A 213 -6.15 -15.85 -12.08
C THR A 213 -5.79 -15.24 -10.73
N ASN A 214 -6.69 -15.27 -9.74
CA ASN A 214 -6.48 -14.72 -8.40
C ASN A 214 -6.56 -15.81 -7.33
N PHE A 215 -5.64 -16.78 -7.38
CA PHE A 215 -5.62 -17.95 -6.48
C PHE A 215 -5.69 -17.57 -5.00
N GLU A 216 -4.90 -16.57 -4.57
CA GLU A 216 -4.88 -16.12 -3.17
C GLU A 216 -6.23 -15.59 -2.70
N LEU A 217 -6.85 -14.68 -3.47
CA LEU A 217 -8.15 -14.11 -3.13
C LEU A 217 -9.26 -15.17 -3.09
N ASN A 218 -9.22 -16.15 -3.98
CA ASN A 218 -10.17 -17.26 -3.96
C ASN A 218 -9.98 -18.15 -2.73
N MET A 219 -8.73 -18.39 -2.33
CA MET A 219 -8.44 -19.14 -1.11
C MET A 219 -8.93 -18.39 0.13
N SER A 220 -8.65 -17.09 0.23
CA SER A 220 -9.15 -16.25 1.31
C SER A 220 -10.68 -16.22 1.37
N LEU A 221 -11.36 -16.10 0.22
CA LEU A 221 -12.81 -16.12 0.15
C LEU A 221 -13.37 -17.47 0.63
N LYS A 222 -12.78 -18.59 0.20
CA LYS A 222 -13.20 -19.92 0.64
C LYS A 222 -13.04 -20.07 2.16
N CYS A 223 -11.90 -19.67 2.71
CA CYS A 223 -11.68 -19.68 4.16
C CYS A 223 -12.70 -18.80 4.90
N ALA A 224 -13.01 -17.61 4.37
CA ALA A 224 -14.01 -16.72 4.96
C ALA A 224 -15.43 -17.31 4.91
N GLN A 225 -15.80 -17.99 3.82
CA GLN A 225 -17.07 -18.71 3.71
C GLN A 225 -17.19 -19.84 4.74
N GLU A 226 -16.14 -20.64 4.90
CA GLU A 226 -16.11 -21.72 5.89
C GLU A 226 -16.26 -21.17 7.32
N GLN A 227 -15.58 -20.05 7.61
CA GLN A 227 -15.74 -19.36 8.88
C GLN A 227 -17.16 -18.82 9.07
N LEU A 228 -17.74 -18.16 8.06
CA LEU A 228 -19.10 -17.65 8.14
C LEU A 228 -20.12 -18.77 8.40
N ASN A 229 -20.04 -19.86 7.64
CA ASN A 229 -20.95 -21.01 7.79
C ASN A 229 -20.88 -21.64 9.19
N ARG A 230 -19.74 -21.54 9.89
CA ARG A 230 -19.62 -21.99 11.29
C ARG A 230 -20.46 -21.13 12.25
N TRP A 231 -20.64 -19.86 11.96
CA TRP A 231 -21.32 -18.90 12.84
C TRP A 231 -22.78 -18.64 12.49
N VAL A 232 -23.20 -18.86 11.24
CA VAL A 232 -24.58 -18.69 10.76
C VAL A 232 -25.62 -19.37 11.66
N PRO A 233 -25.44 -20.60 12.17
CA PRO A 233 -26.42 -21.22 13.07
C PRO A 233 -26.71 -20.45 14.36
N TYR A 234 -25.82 -19.54 14.77
CA TYR A 234 -25.97 -18.73 15.99
C TYR A 234 -26.64 -17.37 15.72
N THR A 235 -27.00 -17.08 14.47
CA THR A 235 -27.68 -15.83 14.09
C THR A 235 -29.20 -15.95 14.16
N ASP A 236 -29.72 -17.17 14.30
CA ASP A 236 -31.15 -17.46 14.45
C ASP A 236 -31.60 -17.23 15.90
N ILE A 237 -31.55 -15.97 16.32
CA ILE A 237 -32.04 -15.49 17.62
C ILE A 237 -33.18 -14.50 17.40
N ALA A 238 -34.06 -14.38 18.39
CA ALA A 238 -35.08 -13.34 18.39
C ALA A 238 -34.43 -11.96 18.34
N ASP A 239 -34.91 -11.10 17.45
CA ASP A 239 -34.45 -9.73 17.29
C ASP A 239 -32.92 -9.60 17.04
N PHE A 240 -32.36 -10.54 16.27
CA PHE A 240 -30.94 -10.51 15.88
C PHE A 240 -30.53 -9.17 15.28
N GLU A 241 -31.40 -8.54 14.48
CA GLU A 241 -31.11 -7.26 13.85
C GLU A 241 -30.81 -6.16 14.89
N HIS A 242 -31.61 -6.06 15.96
CA HIS A 242 -31.38 -5.09 17.02
C HIS A 242 -30.08 -5.36 17.78
N GLU A 243 -29.85 -6.60 18.21
CA GLU A 243 -28.64 -6.98 18.94
C GLU A 243 -27.37 -6.81 18.09
N PHE A 244 -27.45 -7.16 16.81
CA PHE A 244 -26.35 -7.00 15.87
C PHE A 244 -26.05 -5.52 15.60
N ALA A 245 -27.05 -4.63 15.64
CA ALA A 245 -26.87 -3.20 15.44
C ALA A 245 -25.93 -2.59 16.48
N ILE A 246 -26.11 -2.96 17.76
CA ILE A 246 -25.27 -2.50 18.87
C ILE A 246 -23.81 -2.92 18.65
N VAL A 247 -23.60 -4.18 18.24
CA VAL A 247 -22.25 -4.74 17.99
C VAL A 247 -21.61 -4.10 16.76
N PHE A 248 -22.39 -3.91 15.69
CA PHE A 248 -21.93 -3.28 14.45
C PHE A 248 -21.49 -1.84 14.71
N ASP A 249 -22.32 -1.04 15.40
CA ASP A 249 -22.03 0.36 15.70
C ASP A 249 -20.75 0.48 16.55
N ARG A 250 -20.59 -0.38 17.58
CA ARG A 250 -19.35 -0.46 18.35
C ARG A 250 -18.15 -0.80 17.47
N LYS A 251 -18.27 -1.77 16.57
CA LYS A 251 -17.17 -2.18 15.68
C LYS A 251 -16.78 -1.11 14.67
N GLN A 252 -17.73 -0.31 14.17
CA GLN A 252 -17.43 0.85 13.33
C GLN A 252 -16.65 1.91 14.10
N LEU A 253 -17.04 2.19 15.35
CA LEU A 253 -16.32 3.12 16.21
C LEU A 253 -14.91 2.63 16.55
N GLU A 254 -14.73 1.35 16.85
CA GLU A 254 -13.42 0.74 17.08
C GLU A 254 -12.51 0.90 15.85
N ARG A 255 -13.01 0.59 14.64
CA ARG A 255 -12.25 0.78 13.40
C ARG A 255 -11.87 2.24 13.17
N LYS A 256 -12.80 3.17 13.39
CA LYS A 256 -12.54 4.61 13.25
C LYS A 256 -11.51 5.09 14.26
N LEU A 257 -11.54 4.58 15.48
CA LEU A 257 -10.56 4.88 16.51
C LEU A 257 -9.18 4.33 16.16
N ASP A 258 -9.08 3.12 15.62
CA ASP A 258 -7.82 2.55 15.15
C ASP A 258 -7.25 3.32 13.95
N GLU A 259 -8.10 3.73 13.01
CA GLU A 259 -7.72 4.58 11.89
C GLU A 259 -7.18 5.94 12.36
N LEU A 260 -7.89 6.61 13.28
CA LEU A 260 -7.44 7.89 13.84
C LEU A 260 -6.13 7.74 14.62
N LYS A 261 -5.98 6.65 15.39
CA LYS A 261 -4.72 6.34 16.07
C LYS A 261 -3.58 6.18 15.08
N TYR A 262 -3.80 5.47 13.98
CA TYR A 262 -2.82 5.31 12.91
C TYR A 262 -2.47 6.66 12.27
N GLN A 263 -3.46 7.48 11.91
CA GLN A 263 -3.24 8.80 11.31
C GLN A 263 -2.44 9.76 12.21
N VAL A 264 -2.59 9.63 13.53
CA VAL A 264 -1.82 10.43 14.50
C VAL A 264 -0.43 9.83 14.76
N SER A 265 -0.22 8.54 14.46
CA SER A 265 1.05 7.86 14.74
C SER A 265 2.10 8.13 13.66
N TYR A 266 3.38 7.94 14.00
CA TYR A 266 4.49 8.17 13.07
C TYR A 266 4.45 7.22 11.87
N GLU A 267 3.83 6.05 12.02
CA GLU A 267 3.63 5.05 10.97
C GLU A 267 2.74 5.53 9.82
N SER A 268 1.99 6.63 10.00
CA SER A 268 1.28 7.31 8.90
C SER A 268 2.20 8.12 7.99
N LEU A 269 3.39 8.50 8.46
CA LEU A 269 4.34 9.27 7.67
C LEU A 269 4.93 8.35 6.59
N SER A 270 4.76 8.73 5.33
CA SER A 270 5.21 7.94 4.18
C SER A 270 6.70 7.54 4.25
N LEU A 271 7.54 8.43 4.78
CA LEU A 271 8.99 8.23 4.91
C LEU A 271 9.42 7.54 6.21
N TYR A 272 8.49 7.23 7.14
CA TYR A 272 8.86 6.64 8.43
C TYR A 272 9.50 5.26 8.27
N ARG A 273 9.01 4.46 7.33
CA ARG A 273 9.58 3.16 7.01
C ARG A 273 11.05 3.29 6.59
N ASP A 274 11.32 4.18 5.64
CA ASP A 274 12.68 4.42 5.13
C ASP A 274 13.60 4.95 6.23
N TYR A 275 13.10 5.86 7.08
CA TYR A 275 13.82 6.34 8.25
C TYR A 275 14.21 5.19 9.18
N ARG A 276 13.28 4.29 9.50
CA ARG A 276 13.55 3.13 10.38
C ARG A 276 14.59 2.18 9.78
N GLN A 277 14.54 1.94 8.48
CA GLN A 277 15.52 1.10 7.79
C GLN A 277 16.92 1.74 7.79
N LYS A 278 17.02 3.04 7.51
CA LYS A 278 18.31 3.78 7.59
C LYS A 278 18.86 3.81 9.01
N LEU A 279 17.99 3.96 10.01
CA LEU A 279 18.37 3.90 11.42
C LEU A 279 18.98 2.54 11.78
N GLN A 280 18.44 1.44 11.24
CA GLN A 280 19.00 0.10 11.45
C GLN A 280 20.37 -0.06 10.80
N VAL A 281 20.58 0.47 9.59
CA VAL A 281 21.91 0.48 8.94
C VAL A 281 22.93 1.21 9.80
N LEU A 282 22.58 2.40 10.31
CA LEU A 282 23.48 3.18 11.17
C LEU A 282 23.77 2.48 12.51
N GLN A 283 22.83 1.71 13.05
CA GLN A 283 23.05 0.86 14.23
C GLN A 283 23.99 -0.30 13.94
N GLU A 284 23.77 -1.01 12.83
CA GLU A 284 24.59 -2.16 12.44
C GLU A 284 26.03 -1.75 12.15
N LEU A 285 26.23 -0.61 11.47
CA LEU A 285 27.55 -0.03 11.21
C LEU A 285 28.18 0.68 12.42
N LYS A 286 27.46 0.74 13.57
CA LYS A 286 27.90 1.34 14.84
C LYS A 286 28.15 2.86 14.79
N TYR A 287 27.40 3.57 13.95
CA TYR A 287 27.37 5.04 13.93
C TYR A 287 26.51 5.59 15.08
N ILE A 288 25.49 4.83 15.45
CA ILE A 288 24.66 5.07 16.63
C ILE A 288 24.61 3.81 17.49
N ASP A 289 24.43 3.99 18.79
CA ASP A 289 24.36 2.88 19.73
C ASP A 289 22.93 2.32 19.88
N LYS A 290 22.76 1.38 20.83
CA LYS A 290 21.47 0.76 21.14
C LYS A 290 20.46 1.73 21.79
N MET A 291 20.95 2.82 22.38
CA MET A 291 20.14 3.88 22.98
C MET A 291 19.86 5.01 21.98
N HIS A 292 20.26 4.85 20.71
CA HIS A 292 20.17 5.87 19.66
C HIS A 292 21.04 7.11 19.92
N GLU A 293 22.12 6.97 20.69
CA GLU A 293 23.10 8.02 20.89
C GLU A 293 24.20 7.94 19.82
N VAL A 294 24.73 9.11 19.42
CA VAL A 294 25.73 9.22 18.36
C VAL A 294 27.10 8.76 18.86
N ALA A 295 27.62 7.69 18.28
CA ALA A 295 28.94 7.13 18.57
C ALA A 295 30.05 7.94 17.88
N MET A 296 31.32 7.59 18.14
CA MET A 296 32.48 8.26 17.53
C MET A 296 32.43 8.23 16.00
N LYS A 297 32.08 7.08 15.39
CA LYS A 297 31.86 6.97 13.93
C LYS A 297 30.84 7.99 13.43
N GLY A 298 29.71 8.12 14.14
CA GLY A 298 28.68 9.10 13.79
C GLY A 298 29.17 10.54 13.87
N ARG A 299 29.97 10.89 14.87
CA ARG A 299 30.55 12.24 14.99
C ARG A 299 31.52 12.55 13.86
N VAL A 300 32.36 11.59 13.48
CA VAL A 300 33.27 11.72 12.33
C VAL A 300 32.50 11.89 11.03
N ALA A 301 31.42 11.11 10.85
CA ALA A 301 30.57 11.19 9.67
C ALA A 301 29.89 12.56 9.51
N CYS A 302 29.55 13.22 10.62
CA CYS A 302 28.95 14.55 10.60
C CYS A 302 29.88 15.64 10.02
N GLU A 303 31.20 15.41 9.99
CA GLU A 303 32.15 16.35 9.36
C GLU A 303 32.25 16.15 7.84
N MET A 304 31.67 15.08 7.30
CA MET A 304 31.72 14.79 5.88
C MET A 304 30.58 15.50 5.13
N GLY A 305 30.92 16.24 4.08
CA GLY A 305 29.90 16.88 3.22
C GLY A 305 29.21 15.93 2.24
N GLN A 306 29.89 14.85 1.83
CA GLN A 306 29.41 13.86 0.86
C GLN A 306 30.06 12.51 1.14
N ASN A 307 29.42 11.41 0.71
CA ASN A 307 29.94 10.04 0.86
C ASN A 307 30.35 9.71 2.30
N GLU A 308 29.53 10.12 3.25
CA GLU A 308 29.86 10.20 4.67
C GLU A 308 30.22 8.83 5.26
N LEU A 309 29.45 7.79 4.92
CA LEU A 309 29.71 6.41 5.35
C LEU A 309 31.01 5.86 4.77
N MET A 310 31.25 6.11 3.49
CA MET A 310 32.40 5.57 2.78
C MET A 310 33.69 6.17 3.34
N ILE A 311 33.77 7.49 3.42
CA ILE A 311 34.96 8.18 3.95
C ILE A 311 35.19 7.81 5.41
N THR A 312 34.14 7.77 6.23
CA THR A 312 34.26 7.40 7.64
C THR A 312 34.77 5.96 7.81
N GLU A 313 34.28 4.99 7.02
CA GLU A 313 34.80 3.63 7.08
C GLU A 313 36.27 3.55 6.65
N LEU A 314 36.69 4.28 5.61
CA LEU A 314 38.09 4.32 5.17
C LEU A 314 39.02 4.84 6.27
N VAL A 315 38.61 5.91 6.94
CA VAL A 315 39.35 6.52 8.05
C VAL A 315 39.40 5.56 9.25
N MET A 316 38.25 5.00 9.65
CA MET A 316 38.14 4.15 10.84
C MET A 316 38.82 2.77 10.66
N ARG A 317 38.96 2.28 9.42
CA ARG A 317 39.75 1.10 9.08
C ARG A 317 41.25 1.39 8.91
N ASN A 318 41.66 2.65 9.10
CA ASN A 318 43.04 3.11 9.00
C ASN A 318 43.69 2.86 7.63
N ILE A 319 42.90 2.81 6.55
CA ILE A 319 43.40 2.52 5.18
C ILE A 319 44.27 3.68 4.66
N LEU A 320 43.89 4.92 4.97
CA LEU A 320 44.56 6.12 4.46
C LEU A 320 45.93 6.37 5.11
N THR A 321 46.16 5.85 6.31
CA THR A 321 47.33 6.16 7.13
C THR A 321 48.61 5.54 6.59
N ASP A 322 48.54 4.46 5.81
CA ASP A 322 49.72 3.82 5.22
C ASP A 322 50.12 4.45 3.87
N LEU A 323 49.26 5.26 3.28
CA LEU A 323 49.42 5.83 1.93
C LEU A 323 50.18 7.16 1.95
N GLN A 324 50.85 7.47 0.84
CA GLN A 324 51.47 8.79 0.64
C GLN A 324 50.40 9.87 0.35
N PRO A 325 50.64 11.15 0.66
CA PRO A 325 49.67 12.22 0.42
C PRO A 325 49.13 12.28 -1.03
N ALA A 326 50.01 12.04 -2.02
CA ALA A 326 49.61 11.98 -3.43
C ALA A 326 48.71 10.76 -3.75
N GLU A 327 48.96 9.60 -3.12
CA GLU A 327 48.15 8.40 -3.28
C GLU A 327 46.76 8.57 -2.64
N ILE A 328 46.71 9.22 -1.47
CA ILE A 328 45.47 9.57 -0.78
C ILE A 328 44.59 10.47 -1.67
N ALA A 329 45.17 11.55 -2.20
CA ALA A 329 44.45 12.46 -3.09
C ALA A 329 43.91 11.72 -4.33
N ALA A 330 44.73 10.86 -4.93
CA ALA A 330 44.36 10.06 -6.09
C ALA A 330 43.17 9.12 -5.82
N LEU A 331 43.16 8.41 -4.69
CA LEU A 331 42.08 7.47 -4.37
C LEU A 331 40.81 8.19 -3.92
N LEU A 332 40.90 9.25 -3.11
CA LEU A 332 39.73 10.02 -2.70
C LEU A 332 39.08 10.75 -3.89
N SER A 333 39.81 10.97 -4.99
CA SER A 333 39.20 11.45 -6.23
C SER A 333 38.10 10.53 -6.78
N SER A 334 38.15 9.23 -6.45
CA SER A 334 37.14 8.26 -6.88
C SER A 334 35.76 8.48 -6.26
N LEU A 335 35.69 9.20 -5.14
CA LEU A 335 34.45 9.54 -4.44
C LEU A 335 33.76 10.77 -5.02
N VAL A 336 34.52 11.65 -5.69
CA VAL A 336 34.01 12.93 -6.20
C VAL A 336 33.88 12.93 -7.72
N PHE A 337 34.58 12.04 -8.42
CA PHE A 337 34.55 11.97 -9.87
C PHE A 337 33.30 11.27 -10.38
N GLN A 338 32.44 11.99 -11.11
CA GLN A 338 31.16 11.46 -11.62
C GLN A 338 31.11 11.31 -13.15
N ALA A 339 32.12 11.79 -13.89
CA ALA A 339 32.09 11.72 -15.35
C ALA A 339 32.53 10.34 -15.85
N LYS A 340 32.09 9.98 -17.06
CA LYS A 340 32.54 8.77 -17.73
C LYS A 340 33.85 9.04 -18.46
N THR A 341 34.74 8.06 -18.47
CA THR A 341 35.98 8.05 -19.23
C THR A 341 36.15 6.67 -19.84
N ASP A 342 36.60 6.62 -21.09
CA ASP A 342 36.92 5.35 -21.76
C ASP A 342 38.41 4.98 -21.58
N VAL A 343 39.19 5.86 -20.94
CA VAL A 343 40.62 5.65 -20.66
C VAL A 343 40.81 4.94 -19.32
N THR A 344 41.48 3.80 -19.35
CA THR A 344 41.86 3.08 -18.12
C THR A 344 43.12 3.70 -17.52
N PRO A 345 43.09 4.17 -16.26
CA PRO A 345 44.25 4.78 -15.60
C PRO A 345 45.36 3.76 -15.35
N LYS A 346 46.62 4.19 -15.50
CA LYS A 346 47.81 3.39 -15.15
C LYS A 346 48.17 3.60 -13.69
N LEU A 347 47.75 2.65 -12.87
CA LEU A 347 47.96 2.70 -11.42
C LEU A 347 49.23 1.94 -11.00
N THR A 348 49.94 2.46 -9.99
CA THR A 348 51.02 1.75 -9.29
C THR A 348 50.46 0.55 -8.51
N GLU A 349 51.31 -0.43 -8.17
CA GLU A 349 50.88 -1.58 -7.36
C GLU A 349 50.28 -1.17 -6.01
N THR A 350 50.78 -0.08 -5.41
CA THR A 350 50.25 0.50 -4.16
C THR A 350 48.84 1.02 -4.34
N LEU A 351 48.58 1.77 -5.41
CA LEU A 351 47.25 2.32 -5.73
C LEU A 351 46.26 1.22 -6.08
N GLN A 352 46.68 0.20 -6.84
CA GLN A 352 45.82 -0.95 -7.16
C GLN A 352 45.40 -1.71 -5.90
N LYS A 353 46.33 -1.95 -4.97
CA LYS A 353 46.02 -2.61 -3.71
C LYS A 353 45.05 -1.79 -2.86
N ALA A 354 45.24 -0.48 -2.81
CA ALA A 354 44.36 0.42 -2.05
C ALA A 354 42.98 0.58 -2.71
N GLU A 355 42.90 0.57 -4.05
CA GLU A 355 41.63 0.51 -4.79
C GLU A 355 40.81 -0.72 -4.40
N GLU A 356 41.44 -1.90 -4.30
CA GLU A 356 40.76 -3.12 -3.87
C GLU A 356 40.18 -2.97 -2.46
N GLN A 357 40.92 -2.35 -1.53
CA GLN A 357 40.43 -2.07 -0.18
C GLN A 357 39.24 -1.10 -0.19
N PHE A 358 39.23 -0.10 -1.07
CA PHE A 358 38.08 0.80 -1.23
C PHE A 358 36.85 0.01 -1.72
N ARG A 359 37.02 -0.87 -2.71
CA ARG A 359 35.92 -1.71 -3.22
C ARG A 359 35.40 -2.67 -2.16
N GLU A 360 36.26 -3.23 -1.31
CA GLU A 360 35.86 -4.07 -0.18
C GLU A 360 34.98 -3.29 0.81
N VAL A 361 35.39 -2.07 1.19
CA VAL A 361 34.61 -1.19 2.08
C VAL A 361 33.25 -0.84 1.47
N GLU A 362 33.22 -0.50 0.18
CA GLU A 362 31.96 -0.21 -0.52
C GLU A 362 31.01 -1.41 -0.50
N ASN A 363 31.54 -2.61 -0.76
CA ASN A 363 30.76 -3.84 -0.74
C ASN A 363 30.18 -4.16 0.65
N ASP A 364 30.96 -3.96 1.71
CA ASP A 364 30.50 -4.15 3.09
C ASP A 364 29.34 -3.21 3.42
N ILE A 365 29.46 -1.92 3.07
CA ILE A 365 28.38 -0.94 3.30
C ILE A 365 27.14 -1.33 2.51
N ARG A 366 27.30 -1.67 1.21
CA ARG A 366 26.19 -2.10 0.34
C ARG A 366 25.52 -3.37 0.85
N MET A 367 26.26 -4.30 1.43
CA MET A 367 25.72 -5.54 2.01
C MET A 367 24.79 -5.23 3.18
N VAL A 368 25.21 -4.37 4.10
CA VAL A 368 24.39 -3.95 5.25
C VAL A 368 23.17 -3.16 4.80
N GLU A 369 23.32 -2.24 3.84
CA GLU A 369 22.20 -1.49 3.26
C GLU A 369 21.14 -2.42 2.66
N ARG A 370 21.56 -3.43 1.89
CA ARG A 370 20.66 -4.45 1.31
C ARG A 370 19.98 -5.30 2.37
N GLN A 371 20.69 -5.67 3.45
CA GLN A 371 20.14 -6.48 4.54
C GLN A 371 18.90 -5.83 5.18
N PHE A 372 18.87 -4.50 5.30
CA PHE A 372 17.74 -3.76 5.89
C PHE A 372 16.76 -3.20 4.84
N GLY A 373 16.95 -3.54 3.56
CA GLY A 373 16.11 -3.05 2.48
C GLY A 373 16.24 -1.55 2.22
N VAL A 374 17.37 -0.95 2.61
CA VAL A 374 17.77 0.39 2.18
C VAL A 374 18.45 0.19 0.84
N THR A 375 17.69 0.20 -0.24
CA THR A 375 18.31 0.10 -1.57
C THR A 375 17.62 1.08 -2.49
N ASP A 376 18.16 2.30 -2.55
CA ASP A 376 17.98 3.17 -3.71
C ASP A 376 18.82 2.56 -4.86
N VAL A 377 18.29 1.48 -5.46
CA VAL A 377 18.95 0.66 -6.51
C VAL A 377 19.30 1.48 -7.76
N CYS A 378 18.86 2.74 -7.89
CA CYS A 378 19.00 3.51 -9.13
C CYS A 378 19.98 4.69 -9.10
N LYS A 379 20.57 5.09 -7.97
CA LYS A 379 21.32 6.38 -7.92
C LYS A 379 22.52 6.46 -6.97
N LYS A 380 23.03 5.37 -6.39
CA LYS A 380 24.29 5.50 -5.65
C LYS A 380 25.43 5.58 -6.66
N GLU A 381 26.06 6.75 -6.73
CA GLU A 381 27.22 7.00 -7.58
C GLU A 381 28.31 6.02 -7.16
N GLU A 382 28.69 5.11 -8.07
CA GLU A 382 29.72 4.13 -7.79
C GLU A 382 31.09 4.81 -7.75
N LEU A 383 32.02 4.21 -6.98
CA LEU A 383 33.41 4.67 -6.96
C LEU A 383 33.99 4.66 -8.38
N ASN A 384 34.47 5.81 -8.82
CA ASN A 384 34.97 5.99 -10.18
C ASN A 384 36.45 6.39 -10.18
N PHE A 385 37.32 5.40 -10.40
CA PHE A 385 38.77 5.56 -10.39
C PHE A 385 39.34 6.19 -11.67
N GLY A 386 38.50 6.64 -12.61
CA GLY A 386 38.93 7.15 -13.92
C GLY A 386 39.90 8.34 -13.89
N LEU A 387 39.84 9.20 -12.87
CA LEU A 387 40.76 10.32 -12.69
C LEU A 387 41.92 10.04 -11.71
N THR A 388 42.05 8.81 -11.19
CA THR A 388 43.06 8.49 -10.17
C THR A 388 44.49 8.74 -10.67
N GLU A 389 44.84 8.36 -11.91
CA GLU A 389 46.17 8.64 -12.49
C GLU A 389 46.42 10.15 -12.64
N VAL A 390 45.43 10.89 -13.15
CA VAL A 390 45.51 12.34 -13.37
C VAL A 390 45.78 13.08 -12.06
N VAL A 391 45.02 12.76 -11.01
CA VAL A 391 45.15 13.40 -9.70
C VAL A 391 46.45 13.00 -9.01
N TYR A 392 46.86 11.74 -9.13
CA TYR A 392 48.15 11.27 -8.59
C TYR A 392 49.32 12.08 -9.16
N GLU A 393 49.33 12.27 -10.48
CA GLU A 393 50.38 13.01 -11.18
C GLU A 393 50.32 14.52 -10.91
N TRP A 394 49.11 15.07 -10.78
CA TRP A 394 48.92 16.45 -10.33
C TRP A 394 49.50 16.69 -8.94
N ALA A 395 49.22 15.81 -7.98
CA ALA A 395 49.75 15.89 -6.62
C ALA A 395 51.29 15.73 -6.56
N ARG A 396 51.90 15.16 -7.60
CA ARG A 396 53.36 15.04 -7.76
C ARG A 396 54.01 16.20 -8.52
N ASN A 397 53.30 17.33 -8.64
CA ASN A 397 53.77 18.55 -9.32
C ASN A 397 53.96 18.42 -10.84
N LYS A 398 53.26 17.52 -11.54
CA LYS A 398 53.25 17.56 -13.02
C LYS A 398 52.48 18.80 -13.55
N PRO A 399 52.94 19.43 -14.65
CA PRO A 399 52.22 20.53 -15.31
C PRO A 399 50.79 20.15 -15.73
N PHE A 400 49.88 21.12 -15.77
CA PHE A 400 48.47 20.87 -16.12
C PHE A 400 48.32 20.34 -17.56
N ALA A 401 49.13 20.85 -18.49
CA ALA A 401 49.15 20.41 -19.88
C ALA A 401 49.48 18.91 -20.03
N ASP A 402 50.35 18.37 -19.18
CA ASP A 402 50.78 16.97 -19.25
C ASP A 402 49.69 16.03 -18.71
N ILE A 403 49.01 16.42 -17.62
CA ILE A 403 47.96 15.58 -17.03
C ILE A 403 46.68 15.56 -17.89
N MET A 404 46.44 16.60 -18.69
CA MET A 404 45.31 16.65 -19.62
C MET A 404 45.41 15.58 -20.71
N VAL A 405 46.63 15.17 -21.09
CA VAL A 405 46.85 14.15 -22.12
C VAL A 405 46.60 12.73 -21.59
N LEU A 406 46.56 12.55 -20.28
CA LEU A 406 46.37 11.25 -19.63
C LEU A 406 44.90 10.78 -19.64
N THR A 407 43.96 11.65 -19.97
CA THR A 407 42.52 11.34 -19.95
C THR A 407 41.79 12.00 -21.12
N ASP A 408 40.64 11.44 -21.49
CA ASP A 408 39.69 11.98 -22.46
C ASP A 408 38.67 12.97 -21.82
N VAL A 409 38.77 13.16 -20.50
CA VAL A 409 37.89 14.06 -19.74
C VAL A 409 38.23 15.52 -20.00
N LYS A 410 37.19 16.34 -20.20
CA LYS A 410 37.34 17.80 -20.40
C LYS A 410 38.02 18.47 -19.20
N GLU A 411 38.86 19.45 -19.49
CA GLU A 411 39.71 20.17 -18.53
C GLU A 411 38.90 20.78 -17.38
N GLY A 412 37.76 21.38 -17.70
CA GLY A 412 36.88 21.99 -16.68
C GLY A 412 36.32 20.98 -15.68
N ILE A 413 36.13 19.72 -16.09
CA ILE A 413 35.69 18.64 -15.19
C ILE A 413 36.85 18.23 -14.28
N ILE A 414 38.07 18.15 -14.80
CA ILE A 414 39.28 17.87 -14.01
C ILE A 414 39.46 18.95 -12.93
N VAL A 415 39.38 20.23 -13.30
CA VAL A 415 39.50 21.35 -12.34
C VAL A 415 38.44 21.26 -11.25
N ARG A 416 37.17 21.05 -11.63
CA ARG A 416 36.07 20.92 -10.67
C ARG A 416 36.25 19.72 -9.73
N CYS A 417 36.71 18.59 -10.26
CA CYS A 417 37.00 17.39 -9.47
C CYS A 417 38.08 17.67 -8.42
N ILE A 418 39.18 18.33 -8.80
CA ILE A 418 40.27 18.65 -7.86
C ILE A 418 39.82 19.67 -6.80
N GLN A 419 38.97 20.64 -7.16
CA GLN A 419 38.39 21.58 -6.20
C GLN A 419 37.50 20.87 -5.16
N GLN A 420 36.61 19.98 -5.60
CA GLN A 420 35.74 19.19 -4.72
C GLN A 420 36.53 18.16 -3.89
N LEU A 421 37.60 17.60 -4.46
CA LEU A 421 38.55 16.77 -3.74
C LEU A 421 39.23 17.54 -2.60
N ASN A 422 39.61 18.80 -2.84
CA ASN A 422 40.22 19.62 -1.79
C ASN A 422 39.26 19.87 -0.63
N GLU A 423 37.96 20.08 -0.89
CA GLU A 423 36.94 20.16 0.16
C GLU A 423 36.85 18.84 0.94
N THR A 424 36.87 17.70 0.24
CA THR A 424 36.87 16.36 0.86
C THR A 424 38.08 16.14 1.75
N LEU A 425 39.29 16.52 1.29
CA LEU A 425 40.52 16.43 2.09
C LEU A 425 40.47 17.31 3.34
N CYS A 426 39.88 18.51 3.24
CA CYS A 426 39.68 19.39 4.39
C CYS A 426 38.73 18.76 5.42
N ASN A 427 37.61 18.17 4.98
CA ASN A 427 36.68 17.46 5.86
C ASN A 427 37.36 16.28 6.58
N VAL A 428 38.18 15.49 5.87
CA VAL A 428 38.93 14.37 6.47
C VAL A 428 39.98 14.86 7.46
N LYS A 429 40.66 15.99 7.17
CA LYS A 429 41.60 16.62 8.09
C LYS A 429 40.92 17.04 9.40
N ASP A 430 39.74 17.65 9.31
CA ASP A 430 38.98 18.09 10.48
C ASP A 430 38.46 16.89 11.29
N ALA A 431 38.00 15.83 10.60
CA ALA A 431 37.67 14.55 11.22
C ALA A 431 38.87 13.90 11.94
N ALA A 432 40.07 13.94 11.35
CA ALA A 432 41.28 13.40 11.98
C ALA A 432 41.59 14.07 13.32
N ARG A 433 41.29 15.38 13.43
CA ARG A 433 41.40 16.12 14.69
C ARG A 433 40.41 15.63 15.76
N ILE A 434 39.19 15.27 15.37
CA ILE A 434 38.17 14.72 16.28
C ILE A 434 38.57 13.33 16.78
N ILE A 435 39.12 12.50 15.89
CA ILE A 435 39.61 11.15 16.21
C ILE A 435 40.86 11.24 17.11
N GLY A 436 41.66 12.29 16.95
CA GLY A 436 42.94 12.46 17.64
C GLY A 436 44.11 11.79 16.92
N ASP A 437 44.05 11.68 15.58
CA ASP A 437 45.12 11.14 14.75
C ASP A 437 45.93 12.28 14.09
N PRO A 438 47.09 12.67 14.65
CA PRO A 438 47.91 13.74 14.09
C PRO A 438 48.61 13.36 12.78
N VAL A 439 48.85 12.05 12.54
CA VAL A 439 49.51 11.58 11.33
C VAL A 439 48.56 11.73 10.15
N LEU A 440 47.32 11.27 10.31
CA LEU A 440 46.29 11.45 9.30
C LEU A 440 46.04 12.93 9.03
N HIS A 441 45.96 13.77 10.06
CA HIS A 441 45.81 15.22 9.91
C HIS A 441 46.92 15.83 9.06
N SER A 442 48.20 15.54 9.36
CA SER A 442 49.35 16.05 8.60
C SER A 442 49.30 15.60 7.14
N LYS A 443 48.99 14.31 6.89
CA LYS A 443 48.91 13.77 5.53
C LYS A 443 47.79 14.42 4.70
N MET A 444 46.63 14.69 5.30
CA MET A 444 45.54 15.39 4.60
C MET A 444 45.90 16.84 4.30
N GLU A 445 46.60 17.52 5.21
CA GLU A 445 47.09 18.87 5.00
C GLU A 445 48.15 18.93 3.88
N GLU A 446 49.09 17.99 3.86
CA GLU A 446 50.08 17.85 2.79
C GLU A 446 49.42 17.54 1.44
N ALA A 447 48.45 16.63 1.40
CA ALA A 447 47.70 16.28 0.19
C ALA A 447 46.92 17.48 -0.35
N SER A 448 46.23 18.22 0.53
CA SER A 448 45.49 19.44 0.17
C SER A 448 46.42 20.51 -0.41
N ASN A 449 47.57 20.74 0.23
CA ASN A 449 48.56 21.71 -0.27
C ASN A 449 49.16 21.29 -1.61
N ALA A 450 49.38 19.99 -1.84
CA ALA A 450 49.95 19.47 -3.09
C ALA A 450 49.03 19.69 -4.30
N ILE A 451 47.71 19.62 -4.12
CA ILE A 451 46.74 19.83 -5.21
C ILE A 451 46.31 21.29 -5.37
N LYS A 452 46.50 22.12 -4.34
CA LYS A 452 46.06 23.53 -4.29
C LYS A 452 47.05 24.48 -4.98
N ARG A 453 47.15 24.38 -6.31
CA ARG A 453 48.07 25.21 -7.11
C ARG A 453 47.53 25.58 -8.50
N ASP A 454 48.17 26.57 -9.10
CA ASP A 454 48.02 26.99 -10.51
C ASP A 454 46.56 27.18 -10.96
N ILE A 455 46.24 26.71 -12.17
CA ILE A 455 44.96 26.89 -12.86
C ILE A 455 43.75 26.39 -12.07
N VAL A 456 43.94 25.38 -11.21
CA VAL A 456 42.86 24.76 -10.44
C VAL A 456 42.30 25.73 -9.39
N PHE A 457 43.14 26.63 -8.86
CA PHE A 457 42.76 27.61 -7.84
C PHE A 457 43.04 29.05 -8.29
N ALA A 458 42.98 29.31 -9.60
CA ALA A 458 43.11 30.65 -10.14
C ALA A 458 42.02 31.59 -9.57
N ALA A 459 42.38 32.86 -9.36
CA ALA A 459 41.44 33.84 -8.83
C ALA A 459 40.26 34.04 -9.78
N SER A 460 39.04 34.10 -9.22
CA SER A 460 37.85 34.40 -10.01
C SER A 460 37.93 35.81 -10.59
N LEU A 461 37.68 35.91 -11.89
CA LEU A 461 37.65 37.18 -12.63
C LEU A 461 36.58 38.16 -12.13
N TYR A 462 35.52 37.65 -11.48
CA TYR A 462 34.45 38.48 -10.91
C TYR A 462 34.83 39.14 -9.57
N THR A 463 35.86 38.64 -8.90
CA THR A 463 36.29 39.12 -7.57
C THR A 463 37.71 39.66 -7.57
N SER A 464 38.48 39.45 -8.65
CA SER A 464 39.83 39.95 -8.78
C SER A 464 39.82 41.44 -9.09
N SER A 465 40.37 42.25 -8.18
CA SER A 465 40.60 43.69 -8.36
C SER A 465 41.81 44.02 -9.26
N THR A 466 42.48 43.00 -9.79
CA THR A 466 43.60 43.14 -10.72
C THR A 466 43.10 43.51 -12.11
N PRO A 467 43.58 44.62 -12.71
CA PRO A 467 43.18 45.02 -14.05
C PRO A 467 43.58 43.96 -15.08
N ILE A 468 42.64 43.58 -15.94
CA ILE A 468 42.87 42.64 -17.04
C ILE A 468 43.72 43.35 -18.09
N VAL A 469 45.03 43.06 -18.12
CA VAL A 469 45.90 43.48 -19.21
C VAL A 469 45.67 42.51 -20.36
N ILE A 470 44.86 42.91 -21.33
CA ILE A 470 44.73 42.20 -22.60
C ILE A 470 46.04 42.45 -23.35
N GLY A 471 46.90 41.43 -23.44
CA GLY A 471 48.08 41.50 -24.29
C GLY A 471 47.64 41.50 -25.75
N ASP A 472 48.13 42.46 -26.53
CA ASP A 472 47.98 42.46 -27.98
C ASP A 472 48.64 41.20 -28.55
N VAL A 473 47.85 40.42 -29.31
CA VAL A 473 48.26 39.18 -29.97
C VAL A 473 49.09 39.47 -31.21
#